data_AF-A0A7C6XY04-F1
#
_entry.id   AF-A0A7C6XY04-F1
#
_cell.length_a   1.000
_cell.length_b   1.000
_cell.length_c   1.000
_cell.angle_alpha   90.00
_cell.angle_beta   90.00
_cell.angle_gamma   90.00
#
_symmetry.space_group_name_H-M   'P 1'
#
loop_
_entity.id
_entity.type
_entity.pdbx_description
1 polymer ?
#
loop_
_entity_poly.entity_id
_entity_poly.type
_entity_poly.pdbx_seq_one_letter_code
_entity_poly.pdbx_strand_id
1 'polypeptide(L)'
;MQRFRSHLIDAIIIVAIILGIWLLRATHVDEFVTWDEPAWVYRSVHFLSAISRGEWAGTLLTGHPGVLTTWCGALSLAWHRSVTGLVSAADLAAVEVLPLLDVHDLDTLRLLVRLLPAAKDGILVAHSLVAAALYLLLARLLGR
;
A
#
# COMPACT_ATOMS: atom_id res chain seq x y z
N MET A 1 -1.50 4.29 -39.74
CA MET A 1 -1.20 5.56 -39.05
C MET A 1 -2.25 5.96 -38.01
N GLN A 2 -3.55 5.93 -38.28
CA GLN A 2 -4.59 6.34 -37.29
C GLN A 2 -4.58 5.52 -35.99
N ARG A 3 -4.47 4.18 -36.08
CA ARG A 3 -4.43 3.28 -34.91
C ARG A 3 -3.21 3.52 -34.00
N PHE A 4 -2.04 3.76 -34.58
CA PHE A 4 -0.82 4.11 -33.83
C PHE A 4 -0.97 5.44 -33.08
N ARG A 5 -1.58 6.45 -33.72
CA ARG A 5 -1.86 7.74 -33.07
C ARG A 5 -2.85 7.59 -31.90
N SER A 6 -3.83 6.68 -32.01
CA SER A 6 -4.75 6.38 -30.90
C SER A 6 -4.02 5.81 -29.70
N HIS A 7 -3.22 4.76 -29.91
CA HIS A 7 -2.46 4.14 -28.82
C HIS A 7 -1.44 5.08 -28.18
N LEU A 8 -0.83 5.97 -28.96
CA LEU A 8 0.06 7.01 -28.42
C LEU A 8 -0.69 8.00 -27.53
N ILE A 9 -1.88 8.46 -27.96
CA ILE A 9 -2.72 9.34 -27.14
C ILE A 9 -3.12 8.65 -25.84
N ASP A 10 -3.54 7.38 -25.92
CA ASP A 10 -3.97 6.63 -24.75
C ASP A 10 -2.81 6.42 -23.77
N ALA A 11 -1.60 6.15 -24.27
CA ALA A 11 -0.39 6.07 -23.46
C ALA A 11 -0.07 7.41 -22.76
N ILE A 12 -0.17 8.53 -23.47
CA ILE A 12 0.04 9.87 -22.89
C ILE A 12 -0.97 10.15 -21.79
N ILE A 13 -2.24 9.79 -22.00
CA ILE A 13 -3.31 9.98 -21.00
C ILE A 13 -3.03 9.12 -19.76
N ILE A 14 -2.63 7.86 -19.93
CA ILE A 14 -2.29 6.97 -18.80
C ILE A 14 -1.14 7.55 -17.99
N VAL A 15 -0.07 7.99 -18.66
CA VAL A 15 1.08 8.62 -17.98
C VAL A 15 0.64 9.89 -17.25
N ALA A 16 -0.18 10.73 -17.88
CA ALA A 16 -0.72 11.93 -17.24
C ALA A 16 -1.58 11.62 -16.01
N ILE A 17 -2.41 10.58 -16.05
CA ILE A 17 -3.22 10.12 -14.91
C ILE A 17 -2.31 9.63 -13.78
N ILE A 18 -1.34 8.78 -14.08
CA ILE A 18 -0.40 8.25 -13.07
C ILE A 18 0.37 9.40 -12.42
N LEU A 19 0.98 10.29 -13.21
CA LEU A 19 1.75 11.41 -12.68
C LEU A 19 0.85 12.40 -11.90
N GLY A 20 -0.36 12.66 -12.38
CA GLY A 20 -1.31 13.54 -11.70
C GLY A 20 -1.75 12.99 -10.35
N ILE A 21 -2.09 11.70 -10.27
CA ILE A 21 -2.44 11.04 -9.02
C ILE A 21 -1.24 11.00 -8.10
N TRP A 22 -0.07 10.61 -8.61
CA TRP A 22 1.15 10.57 -7.81
C TRP A 22 1.44 11.92 -7.20
N LEU A 23 1.45 13.00 -8.00
CA LEU A 23 1.73 14.35 -7.52
C LEU A 23 0.75 14.78 -6.44
N LEU A 24 -0.56 14.60 -6.66
CA LEU A 24 -1.59 15.02 -5.70
C LEU A 24 -1.62 14.20 -4.41
N ARG A 25 -1.21 12.93 -4.47
CA ARG A 25 -1.29 12.00 -3.34
C ARG A 25 0.01 11.83 -2.57
N ALA A 26 1.16 12.07 -3.20
CA ALA A 26 2.46 12.01 -2.55
C ALA A 26 2.76 13.28 -1.75
N THR A 27 2.16 14.42 -2.13
CA THR A 27 2.32 15.66 -1.36
C THR A 27 1.66 15.51 0.01
N HIS A 28 2.43 15.77 1.07
CA HIS A 28 1.96 15.83 2.46
C HIS A 28 1.45 14.49 3.05
N VAL A 29 1.75 13.35 2.42
CA VAL A 29 1.24 12.02 2.84
C VAL A 29 1.67 11.59 4.25
N ASP A 30 2.78 12.12 4.74
CA ASP A 30 3.38 11.80 6.04
C ASP A 30 3.36 12.97 7.04
N GLU A 31 2.62 14.05 6.76
CA GLU A 31 2.57 15.21 7.68
C GLU A 31 1.74 14.96 8.94
N PHE A 32 0.76 14.07 8.85
CA PHE A 32 -0.13 13.75 9.95
C PHE A 32 -0.41 12.25 9.98
N VAL A 33 -0.56 11.72 11.20
CA VAL A 33 -0.96 10.33 11.44
C VAL A 33 -2.41 10.30 11.90
N THR A 34 -3.27 9.61 11.17
CA THR A 34 -4.68 9.40 11.58
C THR A 34 -4.78 8.31 12.65
N TRP A 35 -5.87 8.33 13.41
CA TRP A 35 -6.08 7.41 14.53
C TRP A 35 -5.97 5.92 14.16
N ASP A 36 -6.41 5.54 12.96
CA ASP A 36 -6.47 4.15 12.50
C ASP A 36 -5.24 3.69 11.71
N GLU A 37 -4.40 4.61 11.24
CA GLU A 37 -3.22 4.32 10.43
C GLU A 37 -2.23 3.35 11.08
N PRO A 38 -1.83 3.52 12.36
CA PRO A 38 -0.97 2.55 13.05
C PRO A 38 -1.57 1.14 13.10
N ALA A 39 -2.90 1.03 13.23
CA ALA A 39 -3.57 -0.26 13.25
C ALA A 39 -3.50 -0.98 11.89
N TRP A 40 -3.46 -0.24 10.79
CA TRP A 40 -3.25 -0.81 9.46
C TRP A 40 -1.82 -1.29 9.24
N VAL A 41 -0.82 -0.62 9.82
CA VAL A 41 0.56 -1.10 9.84
C VAL A 41 0.65 -2.41 10.59
N TYR A 42 0.09 -2.48 11.80
CA TYR A 42 0.04 -3.72 12.60
C TYR A 42 -0.52 -4.88 11.78
N ARG A 43 -1.69 -4.70 11.17
CA ARG A 43 -2.31 -5.73 10.32
C ARG A 43 -1.44 -6.11 9.13
N SER A 44 -0.83 -5.13 8.47
CA SER A 44 0.04 -5.38 7.32
C SER A 44 1.25 -6.25 7.68
N VAL A 45 1.87 -6.01 8.85
CA VAL A 45 2.97 -6.86 9.36
C VAL A 45 2.47 -8.28 9.64
N HIS A 46 1.38 -8.45 10.38
CA HIS A 46 0.86 -9.79 10.69
C HIS A 46 0.46 -10.56 9.43
N PHE A 47 -0.15 -9.89 8.45
CA PHE A 47 -0.47 -10.49 7.15
C PHE A 47 0.79 -10.91 6.40
N LEU A 48 1.79 -10.02 6.33
CA LEU A 48 3.07 -10.29 5.69
C LEU A 48 3.78 -11.49 6.36
N SER A 49 3.72 -11.59 7.68
CA SER A 49 4.36 -12.69 8.41
C SER A 49 3.63 -14.02 8.18
N ALA A 50 2.30 -14.02 8.23
CA ALA A 50 1.48 -15.19 7.95
C ALA A 50 1.70 -15.73 6.53
N ILE A 51 1.70 -14.87 5.51
CA ILE A 51 1.95 -15.30 4.12
C ILE A 51 3.39 -15.79 3.94
N SER A 52 4.37 -15.17 4.62
CA SER A 52 5.78 -15.57 4.56
C SER A 52 6.03 -16.96 5.16
N ARG A 53 5.22 -17.38 6.14
CA ARG A 53 5.28 -18.72 6.74
C ARG A 53 4.37 -19.75 6.07
N GLY A 54 3.55 -19.35 5.10
CA GLY A 54 2.53 -20.22 4.51
C GLY A 54 1.35 -20.51 5.44
N GLU A 55 1.14 -19.71 6.48
CA GLU A 55 0.05 -19.84 7.44
C GLU A 55 -1.22 -19.15 6.94
N TRP A 56 -1.91 -19.78 5.98
CA TRP A 56 -3.09 -19.20 5.34
C TRP A 56 -4.19 -18.76 6.31
N ALA A 57 -4.45 -19.54 7.36
CA ALA A 57 -5.44 -19.17 8.38
C ALA A 57 -5.08 -17.86 9.09
N GLY A 58 -3.78 -17.58 9.29
CA GLY A 58 -3.27 -16.35 9.90
C GLY A 58 -3.41 -15.11 9.02
N THR A 59 -3.76 -15.27 7.73
CA THR A 59 -4.01 -14.13 6.83
C THR A 59 -5.37 -13.49 7.07
N LEU A 60 -6.28 -14.16 7.78
CA LEU A 60 -7.59 -13.65 8.16
C LEU A 60 -7.50 -12.84 9.45
N LEU A 61 -7.11 -11.57 9.35
CA LEU A 61 -6.86 -10.72 10.53
C LEU A 61 -8.11 -10.06 11.10
N THR A 62 -9.06 -9.61 10.27
CA THR A 62 -10.29 -8.94 10.71
C THR A 62 -11.45 -9.27 9.79
N GLY A 63 -12.68 -9.28 10.31
CA GLY A 63 -13.90 -9.46 9.50
C GLY A 63 -14.36 -8.22 8.73
N HIS A 64 -13.62 -7.10 8.78
CA HIS A 64 -14.02 -5.81 8.20
C HIS A 64 -13.29 -5.54 6.85
N PRO A 65 -13.84 -4.65 5.99
CA PRO A 65 -13.29 -4.38 4.65
C PRO A 65 -11.98 -3.58 4.74
N GLY A 66 -10.85 -4.28 4.80
CA GLY A 66 -9.51 -3.70 4.84
C GLY A 66 -8.46 -4.42 3.98
N VAL A 67 -8.90 -5.37 3.15
CA VAL A 67 -8.02 -6.32 2.45
C VAL A 67 -6.98 -5.61 1.58
N LEU A 68 -7.41 -4.64 0.76
CA LEU A 68 -6.48 -3.92 -0.13
C LEU A 68 -5.47 -3.09 0.66
N THR A 69 -5.89 -2.42 1.73
CA THR A 69 -4.98 -1.63 2.59
C THR A 69 -3.92 -2.52 3.23
N THR A 70 -4.33 -3.67 3.79
CA THR A 70 -3.42 -4.65 4.39
C THR A 70 -2.46 -5.23 3.35
N TRP A 71 -2.94 -5.56 2.15
CA TRP A 71 -2.09 -6.12 1.09
C TRP A 71 -1.10 -5.08 0.54
N CYS A 72 -1.54 -3.84 0.31
CA CYS A 72 -0.66 -2.77 -0.15
C CYS A 72 0.41 -2.48 0.90
N GLY A 73 0.03 -2.37 2.18
CA GLY A 73 0.97 -2.17 3.27
C GLY A 73 1.96 -3.32 3.41
N ALA A 74 1.49 -4.58 3.36
CA ALA A 74 2.35 -5.75 3.44
C ALA A 74 3.36 -5.82 2.29
N LEU A 75 2.91 -5.59 1.05
CA LEU A 75 3.79 -5.56 -0.12
C LEU A 75 4.83 -4.45 -0.01
N SER A 76 4.42 -3.26 0.43
CA SER A 76 5.30 -2.11 0.61
C SER A 76 6.37 -2.38 1.66
N LEU A 77 5.98 -2.91 2.83
CA LEU A 77 6.92 -3.32 3.87
C LEU A 77 7.89 -4.40 3.39
N ALA A 78 7.41 -5.38 2.61
CA ALA A 78 8.27 -6.42 2.03
C ALA A 78 9.29 -5.84 1.03
N TRP A 79 8.87 -4.88 0.21
CA TRP A 79 9.73 -4.14 -0.71
C TRP A 79 10.80 -3.35 0.05
N HIS A 80 10.42 -2.56 1.06
CA HIS A 80 11.37 -1.78 1.83
C HIS A 80 12.32 -2.62 2.66
N ARG A 81 11.91 -3.81 3.09
CA ARG A 81 12.80 -4.78 3.72
C ARG A 81 13.81 -5.38 2.73
N SER A 82 13.35 -5.75 1.54
CA SER A 82 14.15 -6.59 0.62
C SER A 82 14.94 -5.80 -0.41
N VAL A 83 14.49 -4.59 -0.74
CA VAL A 83 15.04 -3.78 -1.84
C VAL A 83 15.68 -2.50 -1.34
N THR A 84 14.97 -1.68 -0.56
CA THR A 84 15.49 -0.36 -0.15
C THR A 84 16.26 -0.40 1.17
N GLY A 85 16.05 -1.42 2.00
CA GLY A 85 16.63 -1.53 3.35
C GLY A 85 16.08 -0.51 4.36
N LEU A 86 14.96 0.17 4.06
CA LEU A 86 14.38 1.18 4.95
C LEU A 86 13.62 0.57 6.14
N VAL A 87 13.24 -0.71 6.03
CA VAL A 87 12.55 -1.46 7.08
C VAL A 87 13.44 -2.63 7.48
N SER A 88 13.77 -2.74 8.77
CA SER A 88 14.60 -3.84 9.25
C SER A 88 13.77 -5.08 9.57
N ALA A 89 14.42 -6.26 9.55
CA ALA A 89 13.79 -7.49 10.01
C ALA A 89 13.41 -7.43 11.50
N ALA A 90 14.20 -6.70 12.31
CA ALA A 90 13.93 -6.51 13.73
C ALA A 90 12.68 -5.67 13.98
N ASP A 91 12.43 -4.64 13.15
CA ASP A 91 11.20 -3.83 13.26
C ASP A 91 9.94 -4.67 13.04
N LEU A 92 9.95 -5.52 12.00
CA LEU A 92 8.81 -6.38 11.70
C LEU A 92 8.62 -7.44 12.79
N ALA A 93 9.71 -8.04 13.29
CA ALA A 93 9.64 -9.03 14.36
C ALA A 93 9.12 -8.41 15.68
N ALA A 94 9.48 -7.16 15.98
CA ALA A 94 9.00 -6.44 17.14
C ALA A 94 7.48 -6.22 17.10
N VAL A 95 6.93 -5.90 15.92
CA VAL A 95 5.48 -5.79 15.75
C VAL A 95 4.80 -7.16 15.82
N GLU A 96 5.39 -8.20 15.24
CA GLU A 96 4.82 -9.55 15.20
C GLU A 96 4.62 -10.18 16.59
N VAL A 97 5.53 -9.91 17.53
CA VAL A 97 5.43 -10.40 18.91
C VAL A 97 4.26 -9.79 19.67
N LEU A 98 3.68 -8.69 19.20
CA LEU A 98 2.54 -8.04 19.85
C LEU A 98 1.27 -8.91 19.72
N PRO A 99 0.77 -9.49 20.83
CA PRO A 99 -0.38 -10.40 20.77
C PRO A 99 -1.68 -9.65 20.47
N LEU A 100 -1.76 -8.38 20.85
CA LEU A 100 -2.87 -7.48 20.61
C LEU A 100 -2.32 -6.07 20.42
N LEU A 101 -2.98 -5.29 19.55
CA LEU A 101 -2.72 -3.87 19.42
C LEU A 101 -3.25 -3.12 20.66
N ASP A 102 -2.34 -2.70 21.54
CA ASP A 102 -2.64 -1.76 22.62
C ASP A 102 -2.41 -0.31 22.15
N VAL A 103 -3.50 0.45 22.03
CA VAL A 103 -3.47 1.86 21.59
C VAL A 103 -3.02 2.82 22.69
N HIS A 104 -2.87 2.35 23.93
CA HIS A 104 -2.36 3.15 25.05
C HIS A 104 -0.86 2.96 25.29
N ASP A 105 -0.25 1.97 24.65
CA ASP A 105 1.20 1.79 24.66
C ASP A 105 1.88 2.72 23.66
N LEU A 106 2.53 3.75 24.19
CA LEU A 106 3.25 4.75 23.41
C LEU A 106 4.41 4.16 22.61
N ASP A 107 5.08 3.10 23.09
CA ASP A 107 6.22 2.53 22.40
C ASP A 107 5.79 1.68 21.22
N THR A 108 4.69 0.92 21.38
CA THR A 108 4.00 0.26 20.26
C THR A 108 3.55 1.27 19.20
N LEU A 109 2.89 2.36 19.61
CA LEU A 109 2.45 3.38 18.65
C LEU A 109 3.63 4.04 17.91
N ARG A 110 4.73 4.37 18.61
CA ARG A 110 5.93 4.93 17.96
C ARG A 110 6.55 3.98 16.95
N LEU A 111 6.60 2.68 17.28
CA LEU A 111 7.09 1.65 16.35
C LEU A 111 6.23 1.58 15.08
N LEU A 112 4.92 1.55 15.24
CA LEU A 112 3.97 1.49 14.11
C LEU A 112 4.02 2.76 13.26
N VAL A 113 4.10 3.94 13.89
CA VAL A 113 4.23 5.23 13.21
C VAL A 113 5.56 5.33 12.45
N ARG A 114 6.66 4.79 12.98
CA ARG A 114 7.95 4.74 12.26
C ARG A 114 7.87 3.93 10.97
N LEU A 115 7.11 2.84 10.99
CA LEU A 115 6.90 1.97 9.82
C LEU A 115 5.85 2.51 8.84
N LEU A 116 5.05 3.50 9.26
CA LEU A 116 3.90 3.97 8.51
C LEU A 116 4.23 4.56 7.13
N PRO A 117 5.25 5.43 6.96
CA PRO A 117 5.59 5.95 5.63
C PRO A 117 5.90 4.82 4.64
N ALA A 118 6.74 3.86 5.05
CA ALA A 118 7.07 2.70 4.24
C ALA A 118 5.86 1.81 3.94
N ALA A 119 4.88 1.73 4.85
CA ALA A 119 3.64 0.98 4.59
C ALA A 119 2.70 1.72 3.62
N LYS A 120 2.74 3.05 3.56
CA LYS A 120 1.87 3.88 2.70
C LYS A 120 2.28 3.88 1.24
N ASP A 121 3.56 3.71 0.91
CA ASP A 121 4.07 3.77 -0.47
C ASP A 121 3.28 2.87 -1.46
N GLY A 122 2.94 1.64 -1.04
CA GLY A 122 2.13 0.73 -1.86
C GLY A 122 0.73 1.25 -2.19
N ILE A 123 0.14 2.07 -1.34
CA ILE A 123 -1.19 2.66 -1.54
C ILE A 123 -1.15 3.66 -2.70
N LEU A 124 -0.08 4.45 -2.81
CA LEU A 124 0.08 5.44 -3.88
C LEU A 124 0.15 4.77 -5.26
N VAL A 125 0.92 3.68 -5.34
CA VAL A 125 1.02 2.86 -6.55
C VAL A 125 -0.32 2.22 -6.89
N ALA A 126 -1.01 1.65 -5.90
CA ALA A 126 -2.31 1.02 -6.11
C ALA A 126 -3.35 2.01 -6.67
N HIS A 127 -3.46 3.23 -6.12
CA HIS A 127 -4.37 4.25 -6.63
C HIS A 127 -4.09 4.62 -8.09
N SER A 128 -2.80 4.76 -8.42
CA SER A 128 -2.36 5.12 -9.78
C SER A 128 -2.69 4.01 -10.78
N LEU A 129 -2.45 2.75 -10.42
CA LEU A 129 -2.75 1.59 -11.25
C LEU A 129 -4.25 1.37 -11.44
N VAL A 130 -5.05 1.51 -10.37
CA VAL A 130 -6.51 1.40 -10.46
C VAL A 130 -7.08 2.45 -11.40
N ALA A 131 -6.63 3.70 -11.30
CA ALA A 131 -7.10 4.76 -12.19
C ALA A 131 -6.69 4.53 -13.66
N ALA A 132 -5.47 4.07 -13.91
CA ALA A 132 -5.02 3.69 -15.24
C ALA A 132 -5.83 2.51 -15.82
N ALA A 133 -6.14 1.51 -14.99
CA ALA A 133 -6.97 0.37 -15.39
C ALA A 133 -8.41 0.79 -15.70
N LEU A 134 -8.99 1.70 -14.89
CA LEU A 134 -10.31 2.28 -15.15
C LEU A 134 -10.33 3.05 -16.47
N TYR A 135 -9.30 3.85 -16.75
CA TYR A 135 -9.16 4.53 -18.04
C TYR A 135 -9.14 3.55 -19.22
N LEU A 136 -8.33 2.49 -19.14
CA LEU A 136 -8.26 1.46 -20.19
C LEU A 136 -9.62 0.78 -20.42
N LEU A 137 -10.35 0.50 -19.35
CA LEU A 137 -11.69 -0.09 -19.42
C LEU A 137 -12.69 0.87 -20.08
N LEU A 138 -12.63 2.16 -19.75
CA LEU A 138 -13.46 3.19 -20.37
C LEU A 138 -13.13 3.41 -21.84
N ALA A 139 -11.84 3.47 -22.19
CA ALA A 139 -11.40 3.60 -23.57
C ALA A 139 -11.95 2.44 -24.43
N ARG A 140 -11.83 1.21 -23.92
CA ARG A 140 -12.37 0.01 -24.57
C ARG A 140 -13.90 0.07 -24.72
N LEU A 141 -14.63 0.53 -23.69
CA LEU A 141 -16.09 0.65 -23.74
C LEU A 141 -16.56 1.68 -24.78
N LEU A 142 -15.77 2.74 -24.99
CA LEU A 142 -16.05 3.80 -25.96
C LEU A 142 -15.55 3.49 -27.38
N GLY A 143 -15.05 2.26 -27.63
CA GLY A 143 -14.57 1.84 -28.94
C GLY A 143 -13.26 2.50 -29.37
N ARG A 144 -12.44 2.93 -28.41
CA ARG A 144 -11.09 3.45 -28.64
C ARG A 144 -10.03 2.36 -28.47
#